data_AF-A0A257UQX5-F1
#
_entry.id   AF-A0A257UQX5-F1
#
_cell.length_a   1.000
_cell.length_b   1.000
_cell.length_c   1.000
_cell.angle_alpha   90.00
_cell.angle_beta   90.00
_cell.angle_gamma   90.00
#
_symmetry.space_group_name_H-M   'P 1'
#
loop_
_entity.id
_entity.type
_entity.pdbx_description
1 polymer ?
#
loop_
_entity_poly.entity_id
_entity_poly.type
_entity_poly.pdbx_seq_one_letter_code
_entity_poly.pdbx_strand_id
1 'polypeptide(L)'
;MAKTIQKITLSASRDIPFDRLLLSQSNVRRVKAGVSIEELAADIARRTLLQSITVRPVLDDKGAETGMFEIPADGRRYRALELLVRLQRLAKTAPIPCVVRTEGIAEEDSLAENVQRAPLHPLDQFRAFQTLREKGQSEEEIAAVFFVAVSVVKQRLRLAAVSPRLLEVYAEDEMTLDQLMAFSVSPDHERQEQVWEAIQRSYKKESYQIRRMLTEGAVRASDKRAQYAGEDYVAAGGAIMRDLFQQDDGGWLQDAGMLARVVAEKLERDANAIRAEGWKWVEMAPEFPYGHSYGLRRIAGTRRPLSDEEIAQVEALRAEAEQLEEEAAAADEVSDDADQRLGEIEAEIDALTHRPPVYDPAEIAMAGVFVSIDGNGGLRVERGYVRPEDEPLVVEEADEAALAGEGSGIADDDSDPAMPESRIIVAHVGDAAEPEPEEEDGIKPLPDRLLTELTAYRTLALREALGHEPGIAYLALLHALCLRLFYRYGAESCLEIEAKSVMFGAQAPGLADTPLAARVDARHEVWAAQLPEDSAELWDALANLDTDSREALFAHCVALTLNATHDAYNRRPRAL
;
A
#
# COMPACT_ATOMS: atom_id res chain seq x y z
N MET A 1 47.09 32.33 10.64
CA MET A 1 47.42 32.48 12.08
C MET A 1 47.22 31.12 12.73
N ALA A 2 48.26 30.53 13.33
CA ALA A 2 48.16 29.22 13.97
C ALA A 2 47.25 29.34 15.21
N LYS A 3 46.14 28.58 15.25
CA LYS A 3 45.30 28.42 16.44
C LYS A 3 46.19 27.81 17.53
N THR A 4 46.56 28.60 18.51
CA THR A 4 47.26 28.15 19.72
C THR A 4 46.39 27.09 20.39
N ILE A 5 46.90 25.86 20.47
CA ILE A 5 46.24 24.76 21.19
C ILE A 5 46.14 25.20 22.66
N GLN A 6 44.92 25.47 23.14
CA GLN A 6 44.68 25.74 24.55
C GLN A 6 45.03 24.48 25.35
N LYS A 7 46.03 24.60 26.24
CA LYS A 7 46.40 23.52 27.15
C LYS A 7 45.29 23.39 28.19
N ILE A 8 44.78 22.18 28.34
CA ILE A 8 43.75 21.86 29.34
C ILE A 8 44.39 21.96 30.73
N THR A 9 43.75 22.69 31.64
CA THR A 9 44.15 22.77 33.05
C THR A 9 43.19 21.90 33.86
N LEU A 10 43.72 20.88 34.54
CA LEU A 10 42.91 19.99 35.37
C LEU A 10 42.53 20.68 36.69
N SER A 11 41.32 20.44 37.18
CA SER A 11 40.84 20.98 38.45
C SER A 11 41.67 20.47 39.64
N ALA A 12 42.10 21.36 40.52
CA ALA A 12 42.90 21.00 41.69
C ALA A 12 42.05 20.38 42.81
N SER A 13 42.56 19.31 43.43
CA SER A 13 42.00 18.77 44.67
C SER A 13 42.44 19.63 45.86
N ARG A 14 41.48 20.07 46.69
CA ARG A 14 41.73 20.81 47.93
C ARG A 14 40.89 20.23 49.06
N ASP A 15 41.51 20.08 50.23
CA ASP A 15 40.81 19.71 51.44
C ASP A 15 40.07 20.93 52.01
N ILE A 16 38.74 20.83 52.11
CA ILE A 16 37.87 21.92 52.57
C ILE A 16 37.15 21.47 53.85
N PRO A 17 37.19 22.26 54.92
CA PRO A 17 36.39 21.99 56.12
C PRO A 17 34.89 21.90 55.82
N PHE A 18 34.20 20.92 56.43
CA PHE A 18 32.77 20.69 56.19
C PHE A 18 31.89 21.92 56.48
N ASP A 19 32.24 22.72 57.49
CA ASP A 19 31.53 23.95 57.87
C ASP A 19 31.59 25.07 56.81
N ARG A 20 32.41 24.91 55.76
CA ARG A 20 32.51 25.83 54.62
C ARG A 20 31.83 25.33 53.35
N LEU A 21 31.16 24.18 53.40
CA LEU A 21 30.44 23.57 52.27
C LEU A 21 28.93 23.84 52.36
N LEU A 22 28.34 24.33 51.27
CA LEU A 22 26.91 24.62 51.13
C LEU A 22 26.31 23.80 49.98
N LEU A 23 25.07 23.34 50.14
CA LEU A 23 24.35 22.61 49.10
C LEU A 23 23.67 23.59 48.13
N SER A 24 23.97 23.49 46.83
CA SER A 24 23.27 24.25 45.79
C SER A 24 21.87 23.68 45.52
N GLN A 25 20.92 24.53 45.10
CA GLN A 25 19.59 24.08 44.66
C GLN A 25 19.56 23.53 43.21
N SER A 26 20.70 23.53 42.51
CA SER A 26 20.83 23.17 41.09
C SER A 26 20.84 21.65 40.80
N ASN A 27 20.25 20.84 41.68
CA ASN A 27 20.23 19.38 41.50
C ASN A 27 19.17 18.99 40.47
N VAL A 28 19.59 18.31 39.40
CA VAL A 28 18.73 17.91 38.27
C VAL A 28 17.85 16.69 38.61
N ARG A 29 18.17 15.94 39.68
CA ARG A 29 17.52 14.66 40.00
C ARG A 29 16.19 14.85 40.73
N ARG A 30 15.08 14.52 40.06
CA ARG A 30 13.72 14.58 40.63
C ARG A 30 13.20 13.23 41.12
N VAL A 31 13.67 12.11 40.54
CA VAL A 31 13.23 10.75 40.90
C VAL A 31 14.24 10.06 41.84
N LYS A 32 13.74 9.43 42.93
CA LYS A 32 14.58 8.77 43.95
C LYS A 32 14.96 7.33 43.55
N ALA A 33 16.00 7.16 42.74
CA ALA A 33 16.58 5.84 42.48
C ALA A 33 17.97 5.64 43.13
N GLY A 34 18.11 4.68 44.05
CA GLY A 34 19.40 4.16 44.56
C GLY A 34 19.59 4.19 46.09
N VAL A 35 20.70 3.57 46.54
CA VAL A 35 21.16 3.35 47.94
C VAL A 35 20.78 4.47 48.92
N SER A 36 20.19 4.11 50.06
CA SER A 36 19.72 5.09 51.05
C SER A 36 20.86 5.98 51.60
N ILE A 37 20.55 7.18 52.09
CA ILE A 37 21.56 8.11 52.63
C ILE A 37 22.25 7.48 53.86
N GLU A 38 21.51 6.66 54.60
CA GLU A 38 21.95 5.92 55.78
C GLU A 38 22.98 4.85 55.43
N GLU A 39 22.74 4.07 54.37
CA GLU A 39 23.70 3.07 53.86
C GLU A 39 24.98 3.73 53.34
N LEU A 40 24.86 4.85 52.63
CA LEU A 40 26.02 5.61 52.14
C LEU A 40 26.84 6.20 53.30
N ALA A 41 26.20 6.72 54.34
CA ALA A 41 26.88 7.20 55.54
C ALA A 41 27.61 6.06 56.28
N ALA A 42 27.02 4.87 56.35
CA ALA A 42 27.67 3.69 56.93
C ALA A 42 28.91 3.24 56.13
N ASP A 43 28.84 3.31 54.80
CA ASP A 43 29.98 2.96 53.93
C ASP A 43 31.13 3.97 54.05
N ILE A 44 30.82 5.29 54.04
CA ILE A 44 31.82 6.35 54.28
C ILE A 44 32.51 6.16 55.63
N ALA A 45 31.75 5.82 56.67
CA ALA A 45 32.33 5.61 58.00
C ALA A 45 33.22 4.36 58.09
N ARG A 46 33.03 3.37 57.20
CA ARG A 46 33.82 2.13 57.16
C ARG A 46 35.03 2.22 56.23
N ARG A 47 34.88 2.89 55.08
CA ARG A 47 35.85 2.85 53.97
C ARG A 47 36.42 4.21 53.60
N THR A 48 36.05 5.26 54.34
CA THR A 48 36.39 6.68 54.05
C THR A 48 35.72 7.19 52.78
N LEU A 49 35.90 8.49 52.47
CA LEU A 49 35.34 9.10 51.27
C LEU A 49 36.20 8.73 50.06
N LEU A 50 35.83 7.63 49.37
CA LEU A 50 36.57 7.10 48.21
C LEU A 50 36.48 7.99 46.96
N GLN A 51 35.53 8.93 46.95
CA GLN A 51 35.20 9.75 45.80
C GLN A 51 35.03 11.19 46.26
N SER A 52 35.89 12.09 45.76
CA SER A 52 35.88 13.51 46.10
C SER A 52 34.61 14.22 45.63
N ILE A 53 34.25 15.28 46.35
CA ILE A 53 33.08 16.12 46.07
C ILE A 53 33.49 17.27 45.15
N THR A 54 32.73 17.50 44.08
CA THR A 54 32.93 18.66 43.20
C THR A 54 32.33 19.91 43.84
N VAL A 55 33.11 20.98 43.94
CA VAL A 55 32.72 22.23 44.60
C VAL A 55 33.08 23.46 43.78
N ARG A 56 32.32 24.55 43.94
CA ARG A 56 32.60 25.84 43.31
C ARG A 56 32.71 26.94 44.37
N PRO A 57 33.66 27.89 44.27
CA PRO A 57 33.76 28.99 45.22
C PRO A 57 32.55 29.92 45.11
N VAL A 58 31.98 30.32 46.24
CA VAL A 58 30.97 31.38 46.30
C VAL A 58 31.70 32.72 46.21
N LEU A 59 31.37 33.51 45.19
CA LEU A 59 31.93 34.84 44.96
C LEU A 59 31.05 35.91 45.62
N ASP A 60 31.68 36.96 46.18
CA ASP A 60 30.97 38.14 46.66
C ASP A 60 30.56 39.09 45.51
N ASP A 61 29.80 40.15 45.82
CA ASP A 61 29.34 41.16 44.85
C ASP A 61 30.50 41.89 44.10
N LYS A 62 31.75 41.64 44.49
CA LYS A 62 32.97 42.20 43.88
C LYS A 62 33.83 41.14 43.19
N GLY A 63 33.35 39.89 43.08
CA GLY A 63 34.04 38.80 42.40
C GLY A 63 35.19 38.17 43.20
N ALA A 64 35.30 38.45 44.51
CA ALA A 64 36.30 37.84 45.38
C ALA A 64 35.74 36.58 46.07
N GLU A 65 36.60 35.57 46.28
CA GLU A 65 36.22 34.33 46.96
C GLU A 65 35.86 34.61 48.43
N THR A 66 34.61 34.34 48.81
CA THR A 66 34.11 34.48 50.20
C THR A 66 34.69 33.45 51.17
N GLY A 67 35.42 32.45 50.66
CA GLY A 67 35.90 31.30 51.44
C GLY A 67 34.86 30.21 51.68
N MET A 68 33.64 30.35 51.16
CA MET A 68 32.58 29.34 51.15
C MET A 68 32.50 28.65 49.79
N PHE A 69 32.06 27.39 49.78
CA PHE A 69 31.99 26.56 48.58
C PHE A 69 30.60 25.95 48.40
N GLU A 70 30.03 26.06 47.21
CA GLU A 70 28.77 25.43 46.85
C GLU A 70 28.97 24.08 46.15
N ILE A 71 28.07 23.14 46.42
CA ILE A 71 28.05 21.80 45.83
C ILE A 71 26.90 21.74 44.82
N PRO A 72 27.18 21.75 43.50
CA PRO A 72 26.15 21.73 42.45
C PRO A 72 25.54 20.35 42.20
N ALA A 73 26.31 19.26 42.35
CA ALA A 73 25.92 17.93 41.86
C ALA A 73 25.79 16.85 42.96
N ASP A 74 26.61 16.91 44.01
CA ASP A 74 26.79 15.79 44.94
C ASP A 74 26.07 15.95 46.30
N GLY A 75 24.76 16.22 46.22
CA GLY A 75 23.94 16.43 47.42
C GLY A 75 23.78 15.22 48.33
N ARG A 76 23.99 14.00 47.81
CA ARG A 76 23.86 12.75 48.58
C ARG A 76 25.06 12.52 49.50
N ARG A 77 26.29 12.68 49.01
CA ARG A 77 27.49 12.57 49.86
C ARG A 77 27.56 13.70 50.88
N TYR A 78 27.16 14.92 50.50
CA TYR A 78 27.02 16.02 51.47
C TYR A 78 26.05 15.67 52.61
N ARG A 79 24.85 15.17 52.31
CA ARG A 79 23.86 14.76 53.33
C ARG A 79 24.33 13.56 54.16
N ALA A 80 25.06 12.62 53.57
CA ALA A 80 25.65 11.51 54.30
C ALA A 80 26.74 11.98 55.29
N LEU A 81 27.57 12.95 54.90
CA LEU A 81 28.56 13.60 55.78
C LEU A 81 27.88 14.44 56.86
N GLU A 82 26.80 15.16 56.51
CA GLU A 82 25.97 15.90 57.47
C GLU A 82 25.38 14.96 58.54
N LEU A 83 24.91 13.78 58.12
CA LEU A 83 24.41 12.74 59.03
C LEU A 83 25.53 12.24 59.96
N LEU A 84 26.74 12.01 59.45
CA LEU A 84 27.89 11.60 60.27
C LEU A 84 28.34 12.67 61.26
N VAL A 85 28.28 13.95 60.89
CA VAL A 85 28.53 15.09 61.79
C VAL A 85 27.46 15.16 62.88
N ARG A 86 26.18 14.98 62.52
CA ARG A 86 25.06 14.97 63.46
C ARG A 86 25.17 13.81 64.46
N LEU A 87 25.62 12.63 64.00
CA LEU A 87 25.89 11.46 64.82
C LEU A 87 27.22 11.56 65.61
N GLN A 88 27.92 12.70 65.55
CA GLN A 88 29.23 12.95 66.19
C GLN A 88 30.34 11.96 65.78
N ARG A 89 30.19 11.30 64.63
CA ARG A 89 31.19 10.39 64.06
C ARG A 89 32.20 11.11 63.15
N LEU A 90 31.93 12.38 62.81
CA LEU A 90 32.79 13.26 62.03
C LEU A 90 32.79 14.67 62.66
N ALA A 91 33.96 15.31 62.77
CA ALA A 91 34.05 16.67 63.28
C ALA A 91 33.57 17.70 62.24
N LYS A 92 32.97 18.82 62.68
CA LYS A 92 32.53 19.91 61.78
C LYS A 92 33.68 20.57 61.00
N THR A 93 34.89 20.50 61.55
CA THR A 93 36.12 21.03 60.95
C THR A 93 36.93 19.97 60.22
N ALA A 94 36.38 18.75 60.05
CA ALA A 94 37.08 17.67 59.37
C ALA A 94 37.39 18.09 57.91
N PRO A 95 38.64 17.92 57.46
CA PRO A 95 39.01 18.19 56.07
C PRO A 95 38.33 17.18 55.14
N ILE A 96 37.57 17.66 54.16
CA ILE A 96 36.92 16.83 53.14
C ILE A 96 37.64 17.03 51.80
N PRO A 97 38.09 15.95 51.13
CA PRO A 97 38.72 16.06 49.84
C PRO A 97 37.71 16.51 48.78
N CYS A 98 37.89 17.73 48.28
CA CYS A 98 37.02 18.35 47.28
C CYS A 98 37.82 18.68 46.00
N VAL A 99 37.14 18.70 44.85
CA VAL A 99 37.72 19.16 43.57
C VAL A 99 37.10 20.51 43.24
N VAL A 100 37.92 21.56 43.16
CA VAL A 100 37.45 22.94 42.95
C VAL A 100 37.34 23.23 41.46
N ARG A 101 36.13 23.57 40.99
CA ARG A 101 35.88 24.03 39.61
C ARG A 101 35.62 25.53 39.59
N THR A 102 36.38 26.25 38.76
CA THR A 102 36.31 27.73 38.61
C THR A 102 35.59 28.17 37.33
N GLU A 103 35.44 27.31 36.32
CA GLU A 103 34.86 27.60 35.00
C GLU A 103 33.68 26.64 34.67
N GLY A 104 32.73 27.02 33.80
CA GLY A 104 31.56 26.20 33.39
C GLY A 104 30.23 26.50 34.09
N ILE A 105 29.12 25.92 33.60
CA ILE A 105 27.75 26.09 34.13
C ILE A 105 27.42 24.95 35.12
N ALA A 106 26.85 25.30 36.28
CA ALA A 106 26.53 24.34 37.36
C ALA A 106 25.56 23.22 36.94
N GLU A 107 24.60 23.51 36.05
CA GLU A 107 23.63 22.54 35.50
C GLU A 107 24.32 21.50 34.60
N GLU A 108 25.28 21.92 33.76
CA GLU A 108 26.04 21.04 32.86
C GLU A 108 26.95 20.09 33.63
N ASP A 109 27.70 20.62 34.61
CA ASP A 109 28.56 19.82 35.49
C ASP A 109 27.74 18.79 36.29
N SER A 110 26.57 19.19 36.79
CA SER A 110 25.64 18.32 37.53
C SER A 110 25.11 17.19 36.66
N LEU A 111 24.76 17.49 35.41
CA LEU A 111 24.28 16.48 34.48
C LEU A 111 25.43 15.55 34.03
N ALA A 112 26.62 16.09 33.73
CA ALA A 112 27.80 15.32 33.32
C ALA A 112 28.30 14.36 34.43
N GLU A 113 28.35 14.80 35.69
CA GLU A 113 28.73 13.93 36.80
C GLU A 113 27.68 12.83 37.02
N ASN A 114 26.40 13.16 36.93
CA ASN A 114 25.32 12.17 37.11
C ASN A 114 25.30 11.12 35.99
N VAL A 115 25.59 11.51 34.73
CA VAL A 115 25.73 10.57 33.60
C VAL A 115 26.84 9.54 33.86
N GLN A 116 27.92 9.92 34.57
CA GLN A 116 29.07 9.03 34.82
C GLN A 116 28.92 8.08 36.03
N ARG A 117 28.01 8.32 36.98
CA ARG A 117 28.00 7.59 38.27
C ARG A 117 26.86 6.62 38.53
N ALA A 118 25.73 6.77 37.84
CA ALA A 118 24.65 5.78 37.77
C ALA A 118 23.64 6.31 36.76
N PRO A 119 23.08 5.48 35.87
CA PRO A 119 22.17 5.98 34.85
C PRO A 119 21.01 6.74 35.50
N LEU A 120 20.80 8.00 35.10
CA LEU A 120 19.59 8.74 35.44
C LEU A 120 18.38 7.91 35.00
N HIS A 121 17.25 8.08 35.70
CA HIS A 121 15.99 7.61 35.15
C HIS A 121 15.81 8.26 33.76
N PRO A 122 15.52 7.49 32.69
CA PRO A 122 15.45 8.03 31.33
C PRO A 122 14.58 9.29 31.21
N LEU A 123 13.50 9.37 32.00
CA LEU A 123 12.62 10.54 32.06
C LEU A 123 13.33 11.86 32.45
N ASP A 124 14.27 11.81 33.39
CA ASP A 124 14.99 13.01 33.84
C ASP A 124 15.88 13.56 32.70
N GLN A 125 16.41 12.67 31.85
CA GLN A 125 17.13 13.06 30.64
C GLN A 125 16.21 13.71 29.60
N PHE A 126 14.99 13.18 29.41
CA PHE A 126 14.03 13.72 28.44
C PHE A 126 13.63 15.16 28.81
N ARG A 127 13.35 15.39 30.10
CA ARG A 127 13.01 16.71 30.66
C ARG A 127 14.17 17.69 30.56
N ALA A 128 15.40 17.24 30.79
CA ALA A 128 16.59 18.09 30.64
C ALA A 128 16.73 18.58 29.19
N PHE A 129 16.57 17.70 28.20
CA PHE A 129 16.67 18.07 26.78
C PHE A 129 15.54 19.03 26.38
N GLN A 130 14.32 18.79 26.85
CA GLN A 130 13.18 19.68 26.60
C GLN A 130 13.42 21.08 27.19
N THR A 131 13.93 21.16 28.42
CA THR A 131 14.26 22.43 29.07
C THR A 131 15.31 23.22 28.29
N LEU A 132 16.32 22.55 27.74
CA LEU A 132 17.35 23.19 26.92
C LEU A 132 16.80 23.69 25.58
N ARG A 133 15.88 22.93 24.96
CA ARG A 133 15.19 23.37 23.74
C ARG A 133 14.27 24.57 24.00
N GLU A 134 13.57 24.60 25.13
CA GLU A 134 12.76 25.77 25.55
C GLU A 134 13.61 27.01 25.86
N LYS A 135 14.86 26.81 26.32
CA LYS A 135 15.86 27.88 26.49
C LYS A 135 16.47 28.37 25.15
N GLY A 136 16.08 27.79 24.01
CA GLY A 136 16.44 28.24 22.67
C GLY A 136 17.66 27.56 22.06
N GLN A 137 18.21 26.50 22.66
CA GLN A 137 19.31 25.72 22.06
C GLN A 137 18.81 24.85 20.90
N SER A 138 19.63 24.72 19.85
CA SER A 138 19.33 23.85 18.71
C SER A 138 19.53 22.36 19.06
N GLU A 139 18.95 21.46 18.26
CA GLU A 139 19.13 20.02 18.47
C GLU A 139 20.59 19.58 18.30
N GLU A 140 21.32 20.25 17.40
CA GLU A 140 22.75 20.04 17.15
C GLU A 140 23.62 20.53 18.32
N GLU A 141 23.26 21.67 18.92
CA GLU A 141 23.96 22.20 20.10
C GLU A 141 23.77 21.27 21.30
N ILE A 142 22.53 20.82 21.54
CA ILE A 142 22.22 19.85 22.59
C ILE A 142 22.99 18.54 22.34
N ALA A 143 23.00 18.03 21.09
CA ALA A 143 23.74 16.83 20.72
C ALA A 143 25.25 16.95 21.02
N ALA A 144 25.85 18.11 20.69
CA ALA A 144 27.25 18.39 20.94
C ALA A 144 27.58 18.47 22.44
N VAL A 145 26.72 19.11 23.24
CA VAL A 145 26.88 19.22 24.70
C VAL A 145 26.81 17.85 25.37
N PHE A 146 25.92 16.98 24.90
CA PHE A 146 25.73 15.64 25.49
C PHE A 146 26.56 14.53 24.84
N PHE A 147 27.35 14.84 23.81
CA PHE A 147 28.11 13.86 23.03
C PHE A 147 27.23 12.71 22.52
N VAL A 148 26.02 13.02 22.04
CA VAL A 148 25.09 12.05 21.44
C VAL A 148 24.76 12.46 20.00
N ALA A 149 24.29 11.53 19.18
CA ALA A 149 23.81 11.86 17.84
C ALA A 149 22.55 12.74 17.90
N VAL A 150 22.35 13.61 16.90
CA VAL A 150 21.16 14.47 16.77
C VAL A 150 19.86 13.64 16.75
N SER A 151 19.91 12.44 16.15
CA SER A 151 18.79 11.48 16.17
C SER A 151 18.36 11.08 17.58
N VAL A 152 19.33 10.91 18.50
CA VAL A 152 19.04 10.60 19.92
C VAL A 152 18.34 11.78 20.57
N VAL A 153 18.79 13.01 20.32
CA VAL A 153 18.15 14.22 20.84
C VAL A 153 16.70 14.33 20.35
N LYS A 154 16.46 14.11 19.04
CA LYS A 154 15.11 14.06 18.45
C LYS A 154 14.20 13.04 19.13
N GLN A 155 14.68 11.81 19.31
CA GLN A 155 13.93 10.74 19.99
C GLN A 155 13.60 11.12 21.44
N ARG A 156 14.58 11.65 22.19
CA ARG A 156 14.40 12.04 23.60
C ARG A 156 13.39 13.18 23.75
N LEU A 157 13.44 14.15 22.84
CA LEU A 157 12.48 15.25 22.78
C LEU A 157 11.08 14.77 22.40
N ARG A 158 10.96 13.74 21.54
CA ARG A 158 9.68 13.12 21.20
C ARG A 158 9.05 12.42 22.40
N LEU A 159 9.83 11.75 23.23
CA LEU A 159 9.36 11.14 24.49
C LEU A 159 8.95 12.19 25.52
N ALA A 160 9.66 13.32 25.57
CA ALA A 160 9.31 14.43 26.45
C ALA A 160 7.96 15.09 26.08
N ALA A 161 7.52 14.96 24.83
CA ALA A 161 6.27 15.53 24.33
C ALA A 161 5.02 14.67 24.58
N VAL A 162 5.16 13.47 25.16
CA VAL A 162 4.03 12.62 25.56
C VAL A 162 3.26 13.26 26.73
N SER A 163 1.97 12.95 26.90
CA SER A 163 1.12 13.49 27.97
C SER A 163 1.83 13.50 29.33
N PRO A 164 1.82 14.63 30.07
CA PRO A 164 2.41 14.70 31.40
C PRO A 164 1.93 13.60 32.35
N ARG A 165 0.66 13.19 32.25
CA ARG A 165 0.09 12.14 33.08
C ARG A 165 0.72 10.77 32.78
N LEU A 166 1.00 10.46 31.52
CA LEU A 166 1.70 9.23 31.15
C LEU A 166 3.18 9.25 31.55
N LEU A 167 3.81 10.44 31.56
CA LEU A 167 5.17 10.59 32.07
C LEU A 167 5.25 10.36 33.58
N GLU A 168 4.21 10.69 34.34
CA GLU A 168 4.10 10.38 35.77
C GLU A 168 3.96 8.87 36.00
N VAL A 169 3.05 8.21 35.27
CA VAL A 169 2.89 6.74 35.30
C VAL A 169 4.22 6.03 34.98
N TYR A 170 4.98 6.54 34.00
CA TYR A 170 6.32 6.02 33.70
C TYR A 170 7.32 6.26 34.83
N ALA A 171 7.25 7.42 35.51
CA ALA A 171 8.10 7.73 36.66
C ALA A 171 7.83 6.84 37.87
N GLU A 172 6.61 6.29 37.98
CA GLU A 172 6.17 5.36 39.03
C GLU A 172 6.45 3.88 38.67
N ASP A 173 7.18 3.61 37.58
CA ASP A 173 7.49 2.26 37.08
C ASP A 173 6.24 1.42 36.70
N GLU A 174 5.07 2.05 36.51
CA GLU A 174 3.83 1.37 36.08
C GLU A 174 3.75 1.13 34.56
N MET A 175 4.65 1.77 33.81
CA MET A 175 4.75 1.67 32.35
C MET A 175 6.19 1.38 31.94
N THR A 176 6.38 0.55 30.91
CA THR A 176 7.72 0.29 30.35
C THR A 176 8.12 1.37 29.35
N LEU A 177 9.42 1.50 29.08
CA LEU A 177 9.91 2.44 28.05
C LEU A 177 9.31 2.13 26.67
N ASP A 178 9.15 0.85 26.33
CA ASP A 178 8.57 0.43 25.06
C ASP A 178 7.10 0.82 24.91
N GLN A 179 6.34 0.86 26.01
CA GLN A 179 4.97 1.36 26.01
C GLN A 179 4.94 2.87 25.86
N LEU A 180 5.83 3.60 26.55
CA LEU A 180 5.95 5.05 26.41
C LEU A 180 6.33 5.45 24.98
N MET A 181 7.27 4.73 24.34
CA MET A 181 7.64 4.94 22.94
C MET A 181 6.43 4.81 22.00
N ALA A 182 5.54 3.85 22.24
CA ALA A 182 4.33 3.67 21.45
C ALA A 182 3.35 4.86 21.55
N PHE A 183 3.26 5.52 22.71
CA PHE A 183 2.42 6.72 22.85
C PHE A 183 2.96 7.94 22.10
N SER A 184 4.25 7.96 21.83
CA SER A 184 4.90 9.05 21.11
C SER A 184 4.52 9.13 19.62
N VAL A 185 3.80 8.13 19.10
CA VAL A 185 3.27 8.12 17.73
C VAL A 185 2.29 9.27 17.53
N SER A 186 1.28 9.42 18.39
CA SER A 186 0.32 10.52 18.32
C SER A 186 0.72 11.71 19.19
N PRO A 187 0.61 12.97 18.73
CA PRO A 187 0.79 14.15 19.58
C PRO A 187 -0.45 14.50 20.43
N ASP A 188 -1.59 13.84 20.22
CA ASP A 188 -2.84 14.11 20.94
C ASP A 188 -2.82 13.51 22.34
N HIS A 189 -2.66 14.37 23.35
CA HIS A 189 -2.60 13.97 24.76
C HIS A 189 -3.91 13.36 25.27
N GLU A 190 -5.07 13.84 24.80
CA GLU A 190 -6.37 13.31 25.26
C GLU A 190 -6.56 11.88 24.76
N ARG A 191 -6.27 11.63 23.48
CA ARG A 191 -6.31 10.29 22.89
C ARG A 191 -5.30 9.35 23.54
N GLN A 192 -4.09 9.83 23.85
CA GLN A 192 -3.08 9.04 24.58
C GLN A 192 -3.62 8.57 25.95
N GLU A 193 -4.22 9.47 26.73
CA GLU A 193 -4.78 9.14 28.04
C GLU A 193 -5.97 8.17 27.94
N GLN A 194 -6.88 8.37 26.98
CA GLN A 194 -7.98 7.45 26.72
C GLN A 194 -7.50 6.03 26.38
N VAL A 195 -6.47 5.92 25.53
CA VAL A 195 -5.87 4.63 25.16
C VAL A 195 -5.20 3.97 26.37
N TRP A 196 -4.52 4.75 27.22
CA TRP A 196 -3.94 4.22 28.46
C TRP A 196 -5.01 3.70 29.43
N GLU A 197 -6.11 4.43 29.64
CA GLU A 197 -7.22 3.99 30.50
C GLU A 197 -7.88 2.71 29.97
N ALA A 198 -8.02 2.58 28.65
CA ALA A 198 -8.54 1.37 28.02
C ALA A 198 -7.59 0.18 28.19
N ILE A 199 -6.28 0.39 28.03
CA ILE A 199 -5.27 -0.67 28.10
C ILE A 199 -4.95 -1.08 29.53
N GLN A 200 -5.02 -0.18 30.52
CA GLN A 200 -4.82 -0.53 31.93
C GLN A 200 -5.78 -1.65 32.38
N ARG A 201 -7.00 -1.65 31.86
CA ARG A 201 -8.06 -2.65 32.13
C ARG A 201 -7.92 -3.94 31.31
N SER A 202 -7.06 -3.94 30.29
CA SER A 202 -6.81 -5.08 29.40
C SER A 202 -5.65 -5.94 29.91
N TYR A 203 -5.69 -7.24 29.60
CA TYR A 203 -4.57 -8.15 29.79
C TYR A 203 -3.46 -7.97 28.74
N LYS A 204 -3.81 -7.38 27.59
CA LYS A 204 -2.88 -7.12 26.49
C LYS A 204 -2.39 -5.68 26.55
N LYS A 205 -1.21 -5.48 27.14
CA LYS A 205 -0.56 -4.17 27.34
C LYS A 205 0.66 -3.97 26.43
N GLU A 206 0.73 -4.72 25.34
CA GLU A 206 1.89 -4.71 24.43
C GLU A 206 1.94 -3.40 23.64
N SER A 207 3.16 -2.91 23.35
CA SER A 207 3.39 -1.68 22.58
C SER A 207 2.73 -1.67 21.20
N TYR A 208 2.62 -2.84 20.56
CA TYR A 208 1.91 -2.98 19.28
C TYR A 208 0.42 -2.60 19.40
N GLN A 209 -0.24 -3.00 20.49
CA GLN A 209 -1.66 -2.70 20.69
C GLN A 209 -1.88 -1.20 20.97
N ILE A 210 -0.98 -0.56 21.74
CA ILE A 210 -1.00 0.89 21.96
C ILE A 210 -0.95 1.62 20.62
N ARG A 211 0.04 1.28 19.76
CA ARG A 211 0.15 1.87 18.41
C ARG A 211 -1.10 1.66 17.58
N ARG A 212 -1.64 0.45 17.56
CA ARG A 212 -2.85 0.12 16.80
C ARG A 212 -4.06 0.95 17.24
N MET A 213 -4.26 1.17 18.53
CA MET A 213 -5.37 1.98 19.06
C MET A 213 -5.18 3.48 18.81
N LEU A 214 -3.93 3.96 18.82
CA LEU A 214 -3.61 5.37 18.52
C LEU A 214 -3.71 5.69 17.02
N THR A 215 -3.49 4.70 16.16
CA THR A 215 -3.57 4.82 14.70
C THR A 215 -4.89 4.31 14.14
N GLU A 216 -5.87 4.00 15.00
CA GLU A 216 -7.19 3.53 14.59
C GLU A 216 -7.92 4.64 13.83
N GLY A 217 -8.26 4.37 12.56
CA GLY A 217 -8.87 5.34 11.64
C GLY A 217 -7.86 6.11 10.78
N ALA A 218 -6.57 6.04 11.08
CA ALA A 218 -5.52 6.59 10.22
C ALA A 218 -5.16 5.60 9.10
N VAL A 219 -4.74 6.13 7.95
CA VAL A 219 -4.34 5.34 6.78
C VAL A 219 -2.82 5.28 6.72
N ARG A 220 -2.25 4.08 6.53
CA ARG A 220 -0.79 3.94 6.40
C ARG A 220 -0.31 4.61 5.11
N ALA A 221 0.89 5.19 5.15
CA ALA A 221 1.52 5.78 3.97
C ALA A 221 1.80 4.73 2.86
N SER A 222 1.92 3.45 3.22
CA SER A 222 2.02 2.33 2.28
C SER A 222 0.69 1.88 1.66
N ASP A 223 -0.45 2.45 2.06
CA ASP A 223 -1.72 2.24 1.35
C ASP A 223 -1.62 2.87 -0.04
N LYS A 224 -2.05 2.14 -1.08
CA LYS A 224 -2.02 2.63 -2.47
C LYS A 224 -2.68 4.01 -2.66
N ARG A 225 -3.72 4.32 -1.88
CA ARG A 225 -4.38 5.64 -1.90
C ARG A 225 -3.48 6.74 -1.35
N ALA A 226 -2.71 6.44 -0.30
CA ALA A 226 -1.77 7.38 0.30
C ALA A 226 -0.53 7.58 -0.59
N GLN A 227 -0.08 6.53 -1.29
CA GLN A 227 0.99 6.64 -2.29
C GLN A 227 0.54 7.46 -3.49
N TYR A 228 -0.66 7.22 -4.00
CA TYR A 228 -1.21 7.94 -5.16
C TYR A 228 -1.45 9.43 -4.88
N ALA A 229 -2.02 9.78 -3.72
CA ALA A 229 -2.46 11.16 -3.43
C ALA A 229 -1.80 11.80 -2.20
N GLY A 230 -0.64 11.29 -1.77
CA GLY A 230 0.05 11.73 -0.55
C GLY A 230 0.50 13.19 -0.60
N GLU A 231 1.01 13.64 -1.75
CA GLU A 231 1.44 15.02 -1.94
C GLU A 231 0.25 16.00 -1.90
N ASP A 232 -0.82 15.68 -2.63
CA ASP A 232 -2.06 16.45 -2.62
C ASP A 232 -2.68 16.49 -1.20
N TYR A 233 -2.57 15.41 -0.42
CA TYR A 233 -3.05 15.35 0.96
C TYR A 233 -2.26 16.32 1.86
N VAL A 234 -0.93 16.35 1.74
CA VAL A 234 -0.09 17.31 2.48
C VAL A 234 -0.36 18.75 2.04
N ALA A 235 -0.51 18.98 0.74
CA ALA A 235 -0.86 20.30 0.18
C ALA A 235 -2.24 20.80 0.66
N ALA A 236 -3.18 19.89 0.88
CA ALA A 236 -4.49 20.18 1.47
C ALA A 236 -4.44 20.43 3.00
N GLY A 237 -3.25 20.39 3.62
CA GLY A 237 -3.06 20.58 5.05
C GLY A 237 -3.18 19.29 5.88
N GLY A 238 -3.19 18.14 5.24
CA GLY A 238 -3.27 16.84 5.88
C GLY A 238 -2.05 16.54 6.75
N ALA A 239 -2.29 16.16 8.00
CA ALA A 239 -1.22 15.80 8.94
C ALA A 239 -0.77 14.34 8.73
N ILE A 240 0.55 14.13 8.67
CA ILE A 240 1.19 12.81 8.68
C ILE A 240 1.81 12.59 10.05
N MET A 241 1.37 11.53 10.72
CA MET A 241 1.92 11.04 11.97
C MET A 241 3.09 10.11 11.65
N ARG A 242 4.24 10.27 12.32
CA ARG A 242 5.42 9.41 12.14
C ARG A 242 5.88 8.79 13.45
N ASP A 243 6.25 7.52 13.43
CA ASP A 243 6.89 6.83 14.55
C ASP A 243 8.41 6.93 14.41
N LEU A 244 9.04 7.73 15.28
CA LEU A 244 10.49 7.92 15.30
C LEU A 244 11.27 6.71 15.88
N PHE A 245 10.55 5.70 16.38
CA PHE A 245 11.13 4.53 17.05
C PHE A 245 10.98 3.23 16.25
N GLN A 246 10.27 3.25 15.12
CA GLN A 246 10.13 2.10 14.21
C GLN A 246 10.21 2.54 12.75
N GLN A 247 10.52 1.61 11.85
CA GLN A 247 10.28 1.82 10.43
C GLN A 247 8.76 1.86 10.23
N ASP A 248 8.26 3.02 9.80
CA ASP A 248 6.82 3.29 9.64
C ASP A 248 6.41 3.46 8.18
N ASP A 249 7.30 3.14 7.23
CA ASP A 249 7.08 3.17 5.77
C ASP A 249 6.45 4.51 5.30
N GLY A 250 6.84 5.63 5.92
CA GLY A 250 6.33 6.96 5.59
C GLY A 250 5.27 7.51 6.55
N GLY A 251 4.78 6.69 7.49
CA GLY A 251 3.90 7.10 8.60
C GLY A 251 2.41 6.81 8.38
N TRP A 252 1.55 7.55 9.07
CA TRP A 252 0.10 7.42 9.04
C TRP A 252 -0.58 8.76 8.76
N LEU A 253 -1.44 8.80 7.75
CA LEU A 253 -2.30 9.92 7.41
C LEU A 253 -3.49 9.92 8.37
N GLN A 254 -3.62 10.99 9.16
CA GLN A 254 -4.59 11.05 10.26
C GLN A 254 -6.04 11.13 9.79
N ASP A 255 -6.30 11.83 8.68
CA ASP A 255 -7.66 12.05 8.17
C ASP A 255 -7.96 11.19 6.95
N ALA A 256 -8.57 10.02 7.19
CA ALA A 256 -9.01 9.12 6.13
C ALA A 256 -10.11 9.74 5.23
N GLY A 257 -10.93 10.64 5.77
CA GLY A 257 -12.00 11.31 5.01
C GLY A 257 -11.43 12.34 4.04
N MET A 258 -10.47 13.14 4.50
CA MET A 258 -9.71 14.04 3.64
C MET A 258 -8.93 13.27 2.58
N LEU A 259 -8.27 12.16 2.93
CA LEU A 259 -7.59 11.33 1.96
C LEU A 259 -8.54 10.82 0.88
N ALA A 260 -9.72 10.30 1.27
CA ALA A 260 -10.72 9.84 0.30
C ALA A 260 -11.18 10.95 -0.64
N ARG A 261 -11.37 12.19 -0.13
CA ARG A 261 -11.73 13.34 -0.96
C ARG A 261 -10.62 13.71 -1.94
N VAL A 262 -9.38 13.82 -1.46
CA VAL A 262 -8.23 14.20 -2.28
C VAL A 262 -7.94 13.15 -3.36
N VAL A 263 -8.05 11.86 -3.02
CA VAL A 263 -7.94 10.75 -3.99
C VAL A 263 -9.02 10.87 -5.06
N ALA A 264 -10.28 11.14 -4.68
CA ALA A 264 -11.37 11.30 -5.63
C ALA A 264 -11.14 12.51 -6.55
N GLU A 265 -10.68 13.64 -6.01
CA GLU A 265 -10.35 14.83 -6.81
C GLU A 265 -9.20 14.58 -7.78
N LYS A 266 -8.14 13.88 -7.35
CA LYS A 266 -7.01 13.52 -8.21
C LYS A 266 -7.40 12.52 -9.30
N LEU A 267 -8.12 11.46 -8.93
CA LEU A 267 -8.66 10.48 -9.89
C LEU A 267 -9.56 11.14 -10.93
N GLU A 268 -10.39 12.10 -10.53
CA GLU A 268 -11.26 12.83 -11.45
C GLU A 268 -10.46 13.73 -12.40
N ARG A 269 -9.36 14.36 -11.94
CA ARG A 269 -8.45 15.11 -12.84
C ARG A 269 -7.81 14.19 -13.88
N ASP A 270 -7.28 13.05 -13.45
CA ASP A 270 -6.63 12.09 -14.33
C ASP A 270 -7.63 11.44 -15.31
N ALA A 271 -8.82 11.10 -14.82
CA ALA A 271 -9.92 10.60 -15.64
C ALA A 271 -10.37 11.63 -16.68
N ASN A 272 -10.37 12.93 -16.36
CA ASN A 272 -10.69 13.98 -17.32
C ASN A 272 -9.65 14.10 -18.45
N ALA A 273 -8.37 13.89 -18.15
CA ALA A 273 -7.33 13.81 -19.18
C ALA A 273 -7.59 12.64 -20.15
N ILE A 274 -8.05 11.50 -19.62
CA ILE A 274 -8.39 10.32 -20.43
C ILE A 274 -9.70 10.52 -21.20
N ARG A 275 -10.71 11.18 -20.63
CA ARG A 275 -11.96 11.52 -21.33
C ARG A 275 -11.69 12.42 -22.54
N ALA A 276 -10.67 13.28 -22.48
CA ALA A 276 -10.25 14.09 -23.60
C ALA A 276 -9.68 13.28 -24.79
N GLU A 277 -9.32 12.01 -24.58
CA GLU A 277 -8.93 11.08 -25.66
C GLU A 277 -10.13 10.66 -26.53
N GLY A 278 -11.38 10.85 -26.06
CA GLY A 278 -12.60 10.64 -26.85
C GLY A 278 -13.36 9.33 -26.57
N TRP A 279 -12.99 8.57 -25.54
CA TRP A 279 -13.66 7.32 -25.15
C TRP A 279 -15.15 7.52 -24.84
N LYS A 280 -15.98 6.55 -25.21
CA LYS A 280 -17.44 6.60 -25.00
C LYS A 280 -17.82 6.78 -23.54
N TRP A 281 -17.14 6.04 -22.66
CA TRP A 281 -17.32 6.13 -21.22
C TRP A 281 -15.98 5.93 -20.51
N VAL A 282 -15.86 6.57 -19.34
CA VAL A 282 -14.73 6.39 -18.45
C VAL A 282 -15.27 6.13 -17.06
N GLU A 283 -15.02 4.94 -16.54
CA GLU A 283 -15.44 4.53 -15.21
C GLU A 283 -14.23 4.59 -14.28
N MET A 284 -14.39 5.31 -13.16
CA MET A 284 -13.31 5.54 -12.21
C MET A 284 -13.70 5.05 -10.83
N ALA A 285 -12.79 4.30 -10.21
CA ALA A 285 -12.91 3.86 -8.83
C ALA A 285 -11.50 3.66 -8.24
N PRO A 286 -11.29 3.90 -6.94
CA PRO A 286 -10.00 3.61 -6.31
C PRO A 286 -9.58 2.14 -6.46
N GLU A 287 -10.55 1.22 -6.50
CA GLU A 287 -10.35 -0.21 -6.71
C GLU A 287 -11.59 -0.81 -7.37
N PHE A 288 -11.37 -1.71 -8.34
CA PHE A 288 -12.41 -2.55 -8.90
C PHE A 288 -12.27 -3.99 -8.41
N PRO A 289 -13.38 -4.71 -8.18
CA PRO A 289 -13.33 -6.15 -7.90
C PRO A 289 -12.60 -6.92 -9.01
N TYR A 290 -11.94 -8.01 -8.64
CA TYR A 290 -11.38 -8.92 -9.63
C TYR A 290 -12.49 -9.48 -10.53
N GLY A 291 -12.25 -9.47 -11.84
CA GLY A 291 -13.22 -9.86 -12.86
C GLY A 291 -14.24 -8.80 -13.24
N HIS A 292 -14.08 -7.52 -12.84
CA HIS A 292 -14.99 -6.43 -13.26
C HIS A 292 -15.08 -6.25 -14.78
N SER A 293 -14.03 -6.63 -15.52
CA SER A 293 -14.00 -6.61 -16.98
C SER A 293 -14.61 -7.87 -17.61
N TYR A 294 -14.96 -8.89 -16.82
CA TYR A 294 -15.46 -10.16 -17.36
C TYR A 294 -16.78 -9.97 -18.08
N GLY A 295 -16.82 -10.51 -19.30
CA GLY A 295 -17.96 -10.39 -20.18
C GLY A 295 -17.97 -9.11 -21.02
N LEU A 296 -17.04 -8.16 -20.83
CA LEU A 296 -16.87 -7.05 -21.78
C LEU A 296 -16.01 -7.51 -22.95
N ARG A 297 -16.34 -7.07 -24.16
CA ARG A 297 -15.48 -7.32 -25.33
C ARG A 297 -14.28 -6.39 -25.23
N ARG A 298 -13.08 -6.95 -25.37
CA ARG A 298 -11.85 -6.17 -25.41
C ARG A 298 -11.47 -5.85 -26.86
N ILE A 299 -11.09 -4.61 -27.10
CA ILE A 299 -10.48 -4.16 -28.35
C ILE A 299 -8.97 -4.24 -28.18
N ALA A 300 -8.30 -4.89 -29.15
CA ALA A 300 -6.84 -4.97 -29.18
C ALA A 300 -6.28 -3.65 -29.72
N GLY A 301 -5.62 -2.88 -28.85
CA GLY A 301 -4.89 -1.70 -29.31
C GLY A 301 -3.60 -2.12 -30.00
N THR A 302 -3.24 -1.45 -31.08
CA THR A 302 -2.00 -1.72 -31.83
C THR A 302 -0.84 -0.96 -31.21
N ARG A 303 0.22 -1.67 -30.82
CA ARG A 303 1.48 -1.02 -30.42
C ARG A 303 2.26 -0.68 -31.67
N ARG A 304 2.44 0.61 -31.95
CA ARG A 304 3.30 1.06 -33.05
C ARG A 304 4.74 0.59 -32.77
N PRO A 305 5.42 -0.09 -33.71
CA PRO A 305 6.83 -0.40 -33.56
C PRO A 305 7.64 0.90 -33.42
N LEU A 306 8.70 0.86 -32.62
CA LEU A 306 9.66 1.97 -32.50
C LEU A 306 10.16 2.35 -33.90
N SER A 307 10.11 3.65 -34.22
CA SER A 307 10.72 4.14 -35.45
C SER A 307 12.25 4.10 -35.37
N ASP A 308 12.93 4.07 -36.51
CA ASP A 308 14.39 4.04 -36.56
C ASP A 308 15.04 5.21 -35.79
N GLU A 309 14.40 6.39 -35.78
CA GLU A 309 14.85 7.55 -35.01
C GLU A 309 14.73 7.33 -33.49
N GLU A 310 13.64 6.70 -33.03
CA GLU A 310 13.42 6.41 -31.62
C GLU A 310 14.29 5.25 -31.13
N ILE A 311 14.58 4.27 -31.99
CA ILE A 311 15.56 3.22 -31.72
C ILE A 311 16.94 3.86 -31.51
N ALA A 312 17.35 4.76 -32.41
CA ALA A 312 18.61 5.48 -32.28
C ALA A 312 18.67 6.35 -31.02
N GLN A 313 17.55 6.96 -30.60
CA GLN A 313 17.46 7.71 -29.34
C GLN A 313 17.61 6.80 -28.12
N VAL A 314 16.93 5.65 -28.08
CA VAL A 314 17.07 4.69 -26.97
C VAL A 314 18.50 4.15 -26.90
N GLU A 315 19.13 3.84 -28.04
CA GLU A 315 20.53 3.41 -28.07
C GLU A 315 21.49 4.49 -27.57
N ALA A 316 21.27 5.75 -27.96
CA ALA A 316 22.07 6.88 -27.48
C ALA A 316 21.93 7.08 -25.95
N LEU A 317 20.70 7.01 -25.45
CA LEU A 317 20.40 7.12 -24.01
C LEU A 317 21.03 5.98 -23.20
N ARG A 318 21.00 4.75 -23.72
CA ARG A 318 21.68 3.61 -23.07
C ARG A 318 23.19 3.77 -23.06
N ALA A 319 23.78 4.28 -24.14
CA ALA A 319 25.21 4.55 -24.20
C ALA A 319 25.63 5.68 -23.22
N GLU A 320 24.77 6.68 -23.01
CA GLU A 320 24.97 7.72 -22.00
C GLU A 320 24.91 7.14 -20.58
N ALA A 321 23.94 6.27 -20.29
CA ALA A 321 23.84 5.59 -18.99
C ALA A 321 25.07 4.72 -18.70
N GLU A 322 25.54 3.93 -19.67
CA GLU A 322 26.73 3.10 -19.52
C GLU A 322 27.98 3.94 -19.22
N GLN A 323 28.14 5.09 -19.87
CA GLN A 323 29.24 6.01 -19.58
C GLN A 323 29.15 6.59 -18.15
N LEU A 324 27.96 7.00 -17.72
CA LEU A 324 27.74 7.53 -16.37
C LEU A 324 27.99 6.46 -15.29
N GLU A 325 27.59 5.21 -15.53
CA GLU A 325 27.89 4.09 -14.64
C GLU A 325 29.40 3.78 -14.56
N GLU A 326 30.12 3.81 -15.69
CA GLU A 326 31.58 3.63 -15.72
C GLU A 326 32.32 4.75 -14.97
N GLU A 327 31.91 6.00 -15.16
CA GLU A 327 32.46 7.16 -14.45
C GLU A 327 32.18 7.09 -12.95
N ALA A 328 30.96 6.69 -12.56
CA ALA A 328 30.57 6.46 -11.18
C ALA A 328 31.38 5.31 -10.53
N ALA A 329 31.64 4.22 -11.27
CA ALA A 329 32.44 3.10 -10.79
C ALA A 329 33.94 3.43 -10.65
N ALA A 330 34.44 4.40 -11.42
CA ALA A 330 35.82 4.89 -11.32
C ALA A 330 36.02 5.94 -10.21
N ALA A 331 34.93 6.54 -9.71
CA ALA A 331 34.94 7.51 -8.62
C ALA A 331 34.79 6.83 -7.24
N ASP A 332 35.41 7.41 -6.21
CA ASP A 332 35.26 6.95 -4.81
C ASP A 332 33.89 7.32 -4.20
N GLU A 333 33.21 8.34 -4.77
CA GLU A 333 31.85 8.77 -4.45
C GLU A 333 31.09 9.09 -5.75
N VAL A 334 29.87 8.58 -5.88
CA VAL A 334 28.98 8.92 -7.00
C VAL A 334 28.46 10.34 -6.79
N SER A 335 28.51 11.16 -7.84
CA SER A 335 27.95 12.52 -7.79
C SER A 335 26.43 12.45 -7.81
N ASP A 336 25.76 13.22 -6.95
CA ASP A 336 24.29 13.34 -6.94
C ASP A 336 23.73 13.70 -8.33
N ASP A 337 24.48 14.48 -9.12
CA ASP A 337 24.13 14.86 -10.49
C ASP A 337 24.12 13.66 -11.47
N ALA A 338 25.03 12.69 -11.27
CA ALA A 338 25.11 11.50 -12.13
C ALA A 338 23.96 10.53 -11.82
N ASP A 339 23.64 10.35 -10.54
CA ASP A 339 22.49 9.55 -10.10
C ASP A 339 21.16 10.16 -10.61
N GLN A 340 21.01 11.49 -10.55
CA GLN A 340 19.83 12.15 -11.09
C GLN A 340 19.71 11.92 -12.61
N ARG A 341 20.81 12.06 -13.36
CA ARG A 341 20.80 11.90 -14.81
C ARG A 341 20.49 10.45 -15.23
N LEU A 342 21.00 9.46 -14.51
CA LEU A 342 20.65 8.05 -14.73
C LEU A 342 19.14 7.82 -14.56
N GLY A 343 18.53 8.38 -13.51
CA GLY A 343 17.08 8.30 -13.30
C GLY A 343 16.26 8.98 -14.41
N GLU A 344 16.73 10.12 -14.94
CA GLU A 344 16.11 10.78 -16.10
C GLU A 344 16.20 9.93 -17.37
N ILE A 345 17.36 9.32 -17.64
CA ILE A 345 17.58 8.44 -18.78
C ILE A 345 16.67 7.21 -18.71
N GLU A 346 16.59 6.57 -17.55
CA GLU A 346 15.68 5.44 -17.34
C GLU A 346 14.23 5.82 -17.62
N ALA A 347 13.78 6.98 -17.13
CA ALA A 347 12.43 7.50 -17.38
C ALA A 347 12.19 7.80 -18.87
N GLU A 348 13.17 8.36 -19.59
CA GLU A 348 13.07 8.62 -21.02
C GLU A 348 13.00 7.33 -21.85
N ILE A 349 13.83 6.33 -21.54
CA ILE A 349 13.79 5.01 -22.18
C ILE A 349 12.45 4.33 -21.91
N ASP A 350 11.96 4.38 -20.68
CA ASP A 350 10.68 3.79 -20.30
C ASP A 350 9.52 4.45 -21.07
N ALA A 351 9.50 5.78 -21.16
CA ALA A 351 8.50 6.52 -21.93
C ALA A 351 8.51 6.18 -23.43
N LEU A 352 9.68 5.91 -24.01
CA LEU A 352 9.81 5.50 -25.42
C LEU A 352 9.40 4.05 -25.66
N THR A 353 9.63 3.16 -24.70
CA THR A 353 9.42 1.70 -24.85
C THR A 353 8.04 1.23 -24.40
N HIS A 354 7.47 1.84 -23.36
CA HIS A 354 6.16 1.49 -22.79
C HIS A 354 5.06 2.47 -23.22
N ARG A 355 5.01 2.79 -24.51
CA ARG A 355 3.96 3.67 -25.06
C ARG A 355 2.58 3.03 -25.02
N PRO A 356 1.53 3.81 -24.73
CA PRO A 356 0.17 3.31 -24.76
C PRO A 356 -0.18 2.81 -26.16
N PRO A 357 -0.95 1.72 -26.27
CA PRO A 357 -1.39 1.21 -27.56
C PRO A 357 -2.31 2.23 -28.25
N VAL A 358 -2.24 2.28 -29.58
CA VAL A 358 -3.06 3.14 -30.42
C VAL A 358 -4.32 2.37 -30.82
N TYR A 359 -5.46 3.03 -30.69
CA TYR A 359 -6.77 2.49 -31.05
C TYR A 359 -7.32 3.24 -32.27
N ASP A 360 -8.13 2.57 -33.08
CA ASP A 360 -8.84 3.25 -34.16
C ASP A 360 -9.83 4.27 -33.56
N PRO A 361 -9.88 5.52 -34.03
CA PRO A 361 -10.88 6.50 -33.59
C PRO A 361 -12.33 5.99 -33.63
N ALA A 362 -12.68 5.10 -34.56
CA ALA A 362 -14.01 4.48 -34.63
C ALA A 362 -14.26 3.52 -33.45
N GLU A 363 -13.22 2.82 -33.00
CA GLU A 363 -13.27 1.91 -31.86
C GLU A 363 -13.29 2.66 -30.52
N ILE A 364 -12.56 3.77 -30.42
CA ILE A 364 -12.57 4.65 -29.24
C ILE A 364 -14.00 5.17 -28.97
N ALA A 365 -14.77 5.45 -30.03
CA ALA A 365 -16.14 5.95 -29.91
C ALA A 365 -17.16 4.91 -29.38
N MET A 366 -16.80 3.61 -29.39
CA MET A 366 -17.65 2.52 -28.86
C MET A 366 -17.11 1.91 -27.56
N ALA A 367 -15.81 2.01 -27.32
CA ALA A 367 -15.15 1.47 -26.15
C ALA A 367 -15.06 2.49 -25.01
N GLY A 368 -14.80 1.98 -23.81
CA GLY A 368 -14.49 2.77 -22.65
C GLY A 368 -13.28 2.27 -21.88
N VAL A 369 -13.04 2.94 -20.77
CA VAL A 369 -11.81 2.84 -19.99
C VAL A 369 -12.13 2.71 -18.51
N PHE A 370 -11.45 1.79 -17.83
CA PHE A 370 -11.41 1.75 -16.37
C PHE A 370 -10.18 2.48 -15.86
N VAL A 371 -10.38 3.39 -14.91
CA VAL A 371 -9.31 4.15 -14.25
C VAL A 371 -9.32 3.79 -12.77
N SER A 372 -8.24 3.19 -12.30
CA SER A 372 -8.08 2.78 -10.90
C SER A 372 -6.65 3.00 -10.39
N ILE A 373 -6.42 2.71 -9.11
CA ILE A 373 -5.11 2.81 -8.48
C ILE A 373 -4.54 1.39 -8.36
N ASP A 374 -3.32 1.17 -8.86
CA ASP A 374 -2.63 -0.11 -8.72
C ASP A 374 -2.15 -0.35 -7.28
N GLY A 375 -1.64 -1.57 -7.02
CA GLY A 375 -1.10 -1.95 -5.70
C GLY A 375 0.11 -1.12 -5.22
N ASN A 376 0.78 -0.39 -6.11
CA ASN A 376 1.95 0.46 -5.83
C ASN A 376 1.59 1.95 -5.77
N GLY A 377 0.30 2.31 -5.82
CA GLY A 377 -0.15 3.70 -5.82
C GLY A 377 0.01 4.42 -7.16
N GLY A 378 0.31 3.71 -8.23
CA GLY A 378 0.32 4.22 -9.60
C GLY A 378 -1.08 4.28 -10.21
N LEU A 379 -1.23 5.10 -11.25
CA LEU A 379 -2.47 5.18 -12.02
C LEU A 379 -2.57 3.98 -12.96
N ARG A 380 -3.56 3.12 -12.75
CA ARG A 380 -3.88 1.98 -13.62
C ARG A 380 -4.99 2.36 -14.59
N VAL A 381 -4.65 2.37 -15.88
CA VAL A 381 -5.59 2.71 -16.96
C VAL A 381 -5.78 1.52 -17.88
N GLU A 382 -6.95 0.90 -17.82
CA GLU A 382 -7.31 -0.21 -18.68
C GLU A 382 -8.25 0.25 -19.80
N ARG A 383 -7.73 0.33 -21.03
CA ARG A 383 -8.44 0.85 -22.21
C ARG A 383 -9.02 -0.28 -23.06
N GLY A 384 -10.07 0.05 -23.82
CA GLY A 384 -10.59 -0.79 -24.89
C GLY A 384 -11.67 -1.79 -24.47
N TYR A 385 -12.57 -1.40 -23.56
CA TYR A 385 -13.69 -2.27 -23.17
C TYR A 385 -15.01 -1.81 -23.78
N VAL A 386 -15.72 -2.70 -24.46
CA VAL A 386 -17.03 -2.41 -25.05
C VAL A 386 -18.13 -3.04 -24.19
N ARG A 387 -19.10 -2.22 -23.79
CA ARG A 387 -20.30 -2.68 -23.09
C ARG A 387 -21.29 -3.27 -24.10
N PRO A 388 -22.14 -4.22 -23.70
CA PRO A 388 -23.07 -4.87 -24.62
C PRO A 388 -24.09 -3.90 -25.25
N GLU A 389 -24.42 -2.82 -24.55
CA GLU A 389 -25.30 -1.75 -25.04
C GLU A 389 -24.61 -0.84 -26.09
N ASP A 390 -23.29 -0.90 -26.18
CA ASP A 390 -22.47 0.01 -26.99
C ASP A 390 -21.95 -0.63 -28.27
N GLU A 391 -22.23 -1.91 -28.48
CA GLU A 391 -21.86 -2.62 -29.70
C GLU A 391 -22.73 -2.18 -30.88
N PRO A 392 -22.12 -2.07 -32.07
CA PRO A 392 -22.91 -1.86 -33.26
C PRO A 392 -23.80 -3.09 -33.41
N LEU A 393 -25.12 -2.87 -33.43
CA LEU A 393 -26.06 -3.90 -33.85
C LEU A 393 -25.57 -4.34 -35.23
N VAL A 394 -25.11 -5.58 -35.34
CA VAL A 394 -24.96 -6.22 -36.63
C VAL A 394 -26.39 -6.33 -37.13
N VAL A 395 -26.81 -5.31 -37.89
CA VAL A 395 -27.88 -5.50 -38.85
C VAL A 395 -27.25 -6.50 -39.79
N GLU A 396 -27.53 -7.78 -39.58
CA GLU A 396 -27.50 -8.69 -40.71
C GLU A 396 -28.39 -7.98 -41.72
N GLU A 397 -27.77 -7.38 -42.74
CA GLU A 397 -28.43 -7.23 -44.02
C GLU A 397 -28.74 -8.67 -44.44
N ALA A 398 -29.83 -9.22 -43.87
CA ALA A 398 -30.62 -10.20 -44.54
C ALA A 398 -30.78 -9.64 -45.94
N ASP A 399 -30.38 -10.41 -46.93
CA ASP A 399 -30.54 -10.11 -48.34
C ASP A 399 -32.00 -9.70 -48.64
N GLU A 400 -32.36 -8.44 -48.35
CA GLU A 400 -33.55 -7.76 -48.84
C GLU A 400 -33.25 -7.25 -50.25
N ALA A 401 -32.82 -8.17 -51.09
CA ALA A 401 -32.86 -8.05 -52.54
C ALA A 401 -33.92 -8.97 -53.14
N ALA A 402 -35.01 -9.27 -52.41
CA ALA A 402 -36.26 -9.75 -53.01
C ALA A 402 -37.40 -9.71 -51.98
N LEU A 403 -38.06 -8.56 -51.85
CA LEU A 403 -39.52 -8.41 -51.64
C LEU A 403 -39.86 -6.93 -51.39
N ALA A 404 -39.64 -6.10 -52.40
CA ALA A 404 -40.34 -4.83 -52.49
C ALA A 404 -41.78 -5.10 -52.92
N GLY A 405 -42.74 -4.87 -52.02
CA GLY A 405 -44.16 -5.04 -52.30
C GLY A 405 -45.04 -4.83 -51.09
N GLU A 406 -45.05 -3.59 -50.58
CA GLU A 406 -45.92 -3.08 -49.52
C GLU A 406 -47.40 -3.47 -49.70
N GLY A 407 -48.11 -3.69 -48.58
CA GLY A 407 -49.55 -3.87 -48.65
C GLY A 407 -50.36 -4.09 -47.36
N SER A 408 -50.09 -3.33 -46.29
CA SER A 408 -51.09 -2.89 -45.29
C SER A 408 -51.81 -3.93 -44.39
N GLY A 409 -51.36 -3.99 -43.13
CA GLY A 409 -52.13 -3.76 -41.90
C GLY A 409 -53.45 -4.48 -41.63
N ILE A 410 -53.55 -5.13 -40.46
CA ILE A 410 -54.43 -4.75 -39.32
C ILE A 410 -54.14 -5.68 -38.13
N ALA A 411 -54.22 -5.10 -36.94
CA ALA A 411 -53.92 -5.63 -35.62
C ALA A 411 -54.88 -6.72 -35.09
N ASP A 412 -54.33 -7.51 -34.17
CA ASP A 412 -54.89 -8.18 -32.97
C ASP A 412 -56.40 -8.49 -32.90
N ASP A 413 -56.73 -9.75 -32.63
CA ASP A 413 -57.55 -10.09 -31.46
C ASP A 413 -57.33 -11.54 -30.98
N ASP A 414 -57.34 -11.68 -29.66
CA ASP A 414 -57.24 -12.90 -28.86
C ASP A 414 -58.42 -13.86 -29.07
N SER A 415 -58.18 -15.18 -29.02
CA SER A 415 -58.83 -16.12 -28.08
C SER A 415 -58.67 -17.60 -28.50
N ASP A 416 -58.07 -18.37 -27.61
CA ASP A 416 -58.08 -19.84 -27.54
C ASP A 416 -59.39 -20.31 -26.84
N PRO A 417 -59.72 -21.61 -26.65
CA PRO A 417 -59.67 -22.80 -27.52
C PRO A 417 -61.05 -23.51 -27.59
N ALA A 418 -61.33 -24.35 -28.60
CA ALA A 418 -62.26 -25.49 -28.46
C ALA A 418 -62.16 -26.53 -29.60
N MET A 419 -61.68 -27.73 -29.25
CA MET A 419 -61.95 -28.99 -29.93
C MET A 419 -63.22 -29.64 -29.33
N PRO A 420 -63.77 -30.74 -29.87
CA PRO A 420 -63.86 -31.20 -31.26
C PRO A 420 -65.31 -31.63 -31.60
N GLU A 421 -65.66 -31.87 -32.88
CA GLU A 421 -66.62 -32.96 -33.15
C GLU A 421 -66.48 -33.56 -34.54
N SER A 422 -66.37 -34.88 -34.51
CA SER A 422 -66.21 -35.80 -35.60
C SER A 422 -67.51 -35.97 -36.38
N ARG A 423 -67.45 -35.78 -37.70
CA ARG A 423 -68.42 -36.40 -38.61
C ARG A 423 -67.72 -36.92 -39.87
N ILE A 424 -67.55 -38.23 -39.87
CA ILE A 424 -67.27 -39.05 -41.04
C ILE A 424 -68.46 -38.93 -41.99
N ILE A 425 -68.23 -38.44 -43.21
CA ILE A 425 -69.11 -38.71 -44.36
C ILE A 425 -68.22 -39.14 -45.52
N VAL A 426 -68.53 -40.32 -46.03
CA VAL A 426 -67.85 -41.02 -47.13
C VAL A 426 -68.40 -40.52 -48.47
N ALA A 427 -67.47 -40.24 -49.38
CA ALA A 427 -67.51 -40.27 -50.85
C ALA A 427 -68.50 -39.36 -51.62
N HIS A 428 -67.93 -38.40 -52.35
CA HIS A 428 -68.28 -38.22 -53.76
C HIS A 428 -67.04 -37.93 -54.60
N VAL A 429 -66.82 -38.81 -55.59
CA VAL A 429 -65.95 -38.60 -56.74
C VAL A 429 -66.73 -37.70 -57.70
N GLY A 430 -66.13 -36.58 -58.11
CA GLY A 430 -66.77 -35.64 -59.02
C GLY A 430 -65.92 -34.40 -59.27
N ASP A 431 -64.92 -34.59 -60.13
CA ASP A 431 -64.45 -33.65 -61.16
C ASP A 431 -64.26 -32.17 -60.77
N ALA A 432 -63.01 -31.75 -60.61
CA ALA A 432 -62.60 -30.36 -60.70
C ALA A 432 -61.16 -30.25 -61.21
N ALA A 433 -61.06 -29.91 -62.49
CA ALA A 433 -60.02 -29.13 -63.16
C ALA A 433 -58.57 -29.30 -62.69
N GLU A 434 -57.76 -29.90 -63.55
CA GLU A 434 -56.33 -29.69 -63.62
C GLU A 434 -56.04 -28.18 -63.75
N PRO A 435 -55.25 -27.56 -62.84
CA PRO A 435 -54.48 -26.39 -63.21
C PRO A 435 -53.21 -26.86 -63.92
N GLU A 436 -52.92 -26.23 -65.05
CA GLU A 436 -51.70 -26.39 -65.85
C GLU A 436 -50.44 -26.27 -64.97
N PRO A 437 -49.33 -26.96 -65.31
CA PRO A 437 -48.10 -26.82 -64.57
C PRO A 437 -47.49 -25.46 -64.91
N GLU A 438 -47.60 -24.50 -64.00
CA GLU A 438 -46.67 -23.38 -63.98
C GLU A 438 -45.30 -23.95 -63.59
N GLU A 439 -44.37 -23.93 -64.54
CA GLU A 439 -42.95 -24.18 -64.32
C GLU A 439 -42.39 -23.09 -63.39
N GLU A 440 -42.63 -23.22 -62.09
CA GLU A 440 -41.85 -22.55 -61.06
C GLU A 440 -40.48 -23.23 -61.00
N ASP A 441 -39.55 -22.71 -61.81
CA ASP A 441 -38.14 -23.08 -61.85
C ASP A 441 -37.40 -22.56 -60.59
N GLY A 442 -37.92 -22.93 -59.42
CA GLY A 442 -37.39 -22.60 -58.09
C GLY A 442 -37.68 -23.75 -57.14
N ILE A 443 -36.65 -24.33 -56.53
CA ILE A 443 -36.78 -25.41 -55.55
C ILE A 443 -37.65 -24.90 -54.39
N LYS A 444 -38.86 -25.44 -54.23
CA LYS A 444 -39.71 -25.13 -53.07
C LYS A 444 -38.94 -25.46 -51.78
N PRO A 445 -38.89 -24.55 -50.79
CA PRO A 445 -38.19 -24.81 -49.54
C PRO A 445 -38.76 -26.08 -48.88
N LEU A 446 -37.87 -26.89 -48.30
CA LEU A 446 -38.24 -28.13 -47.64
C LEU A 446 -39.21 -27.84 -46.48
N PRO A 447 -40.25 -28.67 -46.25
CA PRO A 447 -41.14 -28.50 -45.10
C PRO A 447 -40.38 -28.58 -43.77
N ASP A 448 -40.71 -27.71 -42.79
CA ASP A 448 -40.03 -27.62 -41.49
C ASP A 448 -39.93 -28.95 -40.74
N ARG A 449 -40.99 -29.77 -40.83
CA ARG A 449 -41.01 -31.11 -40.25
C ARG A 449 -39.97 -32.02 -40.89
N LEU A 450 -39.84 -31.98 -42.21
CA LEU A 450 -38.86 -32.77 -42.94
C LEU A 450 -37.44 -32.28 -42.64
N LEU A 451 -37.21 -30.97 -42.53
CA LEU A 451 -35.94 -30.40 -42.06
C LEU A 451 -35.59 -30.90 -40.66
N THR A 452 -36.54 -30.88 -39.73
CA THR A 452 -36.33 -31.40 -38.36
C THR A 452 -35.95 -32.88 -38.36
N GLU A 453 -36.68 -33.71 -39.09
CA GLU A 453 -36.39 -35.15 -39.20
C GLU A 453 -35.00 -35.41 -39.83
N LEU A 454 -34.65 -34.69 -40.91
CA LEU A 454 -33.35 -34.80 -41.57
C LEU A 454 -32.19 -34.32 -40.68
N THR A 455 -32.37 -33.20 -39.96
CA THR A 455 -31.36 -32.69 -39.02
C THR A 455 -31.18 -33.60 -37.81
N ALA A 456 -32.23 -34.29 -37.34
CA ALA A 456 -32.10 -35.31 -36.29
C ALA A 456 -31.22 -36.48 -36.75
N TYR A 457 -31.41 -36.96 -37.98
CA TYR A 457 -30.53 -37.98 -38.58
C TYR A 457 -29.10 -37.46 -38.76
N ARG A 458 -28.93 -36.22 -39.23
CA ARG A 458 -27.61 -35.56 -39.34
C ARG A 458 -26.91 -35.53 -37.99
N THR A 459 -27.59 -35.11 -36.93
CA THR A 459 -27.05 -35.07 -35.57
C THR A 459 -26.63 -36.47 -35.09
N LEU A 460 -27.43 -37.50 -35.32
CA LEU A 460 -27.07 -38.87 -34.95
C LEU A 460 -25.84 -39.37 -35.72
N ALA A 461 -25.75 -39.10 -37.02
CA ALA A 461 -24.60 -39.47 -37.83
C ALA A 461 -23.32 -38.73 -37.39
N LEU A 462 -23.43 -37.43 -37.05
CA LEU A 462 -22.31 -36.65 -36.51
C LEU A 462 -21.84 -37.18 -35.16
N ARG A 463 -22.76 -37.58 -34.27
CA ARG A 463 -22.41 -38.18 -32.97
C ARG A 463 -21.64 -39.49 -33.14
N GLU A 464 -22.05 -40.35 -34.06
CA GLU A 464 -21.33 -41.60 -34.37
C GLU A 464 -19.93 -41.30 -34.92
N ALA A 465 -19.82 -40.42 -35.92
CA ALA A 465 -18.53 -40.07 -36.51
C ALA A 465 -17.56 -39.43 -35.50
N LEU A 466 -18.03 -38.48 -34.70
CA LEU A 466 -17.23 -37.79 -33.68
C LEU A 466 -16.76 -38.74 -32.57
N GLY A 467 -17.60 -39.73 -32.22
CA GLY A 467 -17.28 -40.72 -31.18
C GLY A 467 -16.08 -41.62 -31.51
N HIS A 468 -15.74 -41.80 -32.79
CA HIS A 468 -14.59 -42.59 -33.23
C HIS A 468 -13.31 -41.75 -33.46
N GLU A 469 -13.40 -40.42 -33.42
CA GLU A 469 -12.31 -39.50 -33.75
C GLU A 469 -11.93 -38.60 -32.55
N PRO A 470 -11.11 -39.10 -31.60
CA PRO A 470 -10.82 -38.41 -30.35
C PRO A 470 -10.12 -37.05 -30.54
N GLY A 471 -9.28 -36.92 -31.57
CA GLY A 471 -8.59 -35.66 -31.87
C GLY A 471 -9.55 -34.55 -32.32
N ILE A 472 -10.55 -34.90 -33.14
CA ILE A 472 -11.58 -33.96 -33.60
C ILE A 472 -12.53 -33.63 -32.44
N ALA A 473 -12.89 -34.60 -31.61
CA ALA A 473 -13.70 -34.37 -30.41
C ALA A 473 -13.01 -33.39 -29.43
N TYR A 474 -11.70 -33.55 -29.23
CA TYR A 474 -10.90 -32.63 -28.43
C TYR A 474 -10.87 -31.22 -29.02
N LEU A 475 -10.63 -31.09 -30.33
CA LEU A 475 -10.62 -29.79 -31.01
C LEU A 475 -11.99 -29.10 -30.96
N ALA A 476 -13.07 -29.85 -31.16
CA ALA A 476 -14.43 -29.32 -31.07
C ALA A 476 -14.79 -28.83 -29.66
N LEU A 477 -14.37 -29.57 -28.63
CA LEU A 477 -14.51 -29.12 -27.24
C LEU A 477 -13.70 -27.85 -26.99
N LEU A 478 -12.43 -27.80 -27.41
CA LEU A 478 -11.57 -26.62 -27.26
C LEU A 478 -12.19 -25.40 -27.95
N HIS A 479 -12.73 -25.58 -29.16
CA HIS A 479 -13.45 -24.55 -29.89
C HIS A 479 -14.65 -24.03 -29.10
N ALA A 480 -15.53 -24.92 -28.61
CA ALA A 480 -16.68 -24.52 -27.79
C ALA A 480 -16.30 -23.77 -26.50
N LEU A 481 -15.21 -24.19 -25.83
CA LEU A 481 -14.69 -23.49 -24.65
C LEU A 481 -14.16 -22.10 -25.01
N CYS A 482 -13.38 -22.00 -26.10
CA CYS A 482 -12.80 -20.73 -26.54
C CYS A 482 -13.88 -19.73 -26.96
N LEU A 483 -14.88 -20.19 -27.73
CA LEU A 483 -16.05 -19.40 -28.10
C LEU A 483 -16.74 -18.78 -26.88
N ARG A 484 -16.83 -19.51 -25.76
CA ARG A 484 -17.51 -19.01 -24.56
C ARG A 484 -16.64 -18.09 -23.69
N LEU A 485 -15.33 -18.32 -23.66
CA LEU A 485 -14.39 -17.65 -22.75
C LEU A 485 -13.69 -16.43 -23.37
N PHE A 486 -13.53 -16.40 -24.70
CA PHE A 486 -12.86 -15.31 -25.44
C PHE A 486 -13.83 -14.50 -26.31
N TYR A 487 -14.95 -15.10 -26.74
CA TYR A 487 -15.93 -14.44 -27.59
C TYR A 487 -17.27 -14.30 -26.84
N ARG A 488 -18.01 -13.22 -27.14
CA ARG A 488 -19.32 -12.98 -26.52
C ARG A 488 -20.49 -13.39 -27.43
N TYR A 489 -20.34 -13.18 -28.74
CA TYR A 489 -21.39 -13.42 -29.76
C TYR A 489 -21.10 -14.63 -30.66
N GLY A 490 -19.91 -15.21 -30.59
CA GLY A 490 -19.57 -16.46 -31.29
C GLY A 490 -20.16 -17.70 -30.60
N ALA A 491 -21.42 -17.68 -30.17
CA ALA A 491 -22.01 -18.81 -29.43
C ALA A 491 -22.46 -19.97 -30.34
N GLU A 492 -22.21 -19.88 -31.64
CA GLU A 492 -22.63 -20.89 -32.62
C GLU A 492 -21.75 -22.14 -32.53
N SER A 493 -22.04 -22.97 -31.53
CA SER A 493 -21.51 -24.33 -31.44
C SER A 493 -22.64 -25.35 -31.54
N CYS A 494 -22.39 -26.42 -32.29
CA CYS A 494 -23.25 -27.60 -32.28
C CYS A 494 -23.05 -28.49 -31.04
N LEU A 495 -22.13 -28.13 -30.14
CA LEU A 495 -21.90 -28.82 -28.87
C LEU A 495 -22.65 -28.12 -27.72
N GLU A 496 -23.47 -28.89 -27.00
CA GLU A 496 -24.16 -28.44 -25.79
C GLU A 496 -23.25 -28.52 -24.54
N ILE A 497 -22.09 -27.87 -24.58
CA ILE A 497 -21.12 -27.82 -23.47
C ILE A 497 -20.87 -26.35 -23.11
N GLU A 498 -21.04 -25.99 -21.84
CA GLU A 498 -20.91 -24.60 -21.38
C GLU A 498 -19.75 -24.43 -20.39
N ALA A 499 -18.81 -23.53 -20.72
CA ALA A 499 -17.82 -23.03 -19.77
C ALA A 499 -18.44 -21.95 -18.87
N LYS A 500 -18.30 -22.09 -17.55
CA LYS A 500 -18.77 -21.10 -16.58
C LYS A 500 -17.62 -20.61 -15.73
N SER A 501 -17.33 -19.31 -15.84
CA SER A 501 -16.42 -18.62 -14.92
C SER A 501 -17.23 -17.97 -13.80
N VAL A 502 -16.68 -18.06 -12.59
CA VAL A 502 -17.35 -17.59 -11.37
C VAL A 502 -17.06 -16.11 -11.18
N MET A 503 -18.11 -15.32 -10.97
CA MET A 503 -17.97 -13.99 -10.41
C MET A 503 -17.90 -14.11 -8.89
N PHE A 504 -16.83 -13.62 -8.29
CA PHE A 504 -16.69 -13.65 -6.84
C PHE A 504 -17.54 -12.55 -6.22
N GLY A 505 -18.61 -12.94 -5.51
CA GLY A 505 -19.53 -12.01 -4.87
C GLY A 505 -18.92 -11.27 -3.67
N ALA A 506 -18.15 -11.97 -2.83
CA ALA A 506 -17.39 -11.38 -1.73
C ALA A 506 -15.90 -11.62 -1.96
N GLN A 507 -15.13 -10.54 -2.08
CA GLN A 507 -13.69 -10.59 -2.35
C GLN A 507 -12.92 -9.94 -1.19
N ALA A 508 -11.74 -10.47 -0.91
CA ALA A 508 -10.80 -9.77 -0.04
C ALA A 508 -10.30 -8.51 -0.75
N PRO A 509 -10.13 -7.37 -0.04
CA PRO A 509 -9.51 -6.18 -0.62
C PRO A 509 -8.13 -6.52 -1.20
N GLY A 510 -7.82 -5.99 -2.39
CA GLY A 510 -6.55 -6.20 -3.08
C GLY A 510 -6.40 -7.55 -3.78
N LEU A 511 -7.48 -8.33 -3.95
CA LEU A 511 -7.40 -9.62 -4.67
C LEU A 511 -6.86 -9.44 -6.10
N ALA A 512 -7.29 -8.38 -6.79
CA ALA A 512 -6.84 -8.04 -8.14
C ALA A 512 -5.35 -7.67 -8.20
N ASP A 513 -4.79 -7.14 -7.10
CA ASP A 513 -3.39 -6.71 -7.00
C ASP A 513 -2.43 -7.89 -6.67
N THR A 514 -2.96 -9.10 -6.49
CA THR A 514 -2.12 -10.26 -6.14
C THR A 514 -1.27 -10.75 -7.33
N PRO A 515 -0.07 -11.30 -7.07
CA PRO A 515 0.73 -11.94 -8.12
C PRO A 515 0.01 -13.09 -8.84
N LEU A 516 -0.99 -13.70 -8.19
CA LEU A 516 -1.81 -14.75 -8.78
C LEU A 516 -2.76 -14.18 -9.83
N ALA A 517 -3.49 -13.11 -9.50
CA ALA A 517 -4.37 -12.42 -10.45
C ALA A 517 -3.57 -11.94 -11.66
N ALA A 518 -2.44 -11.25 -11.44
CA ALA A 518 -1.57 -10.77 -12.51
C ALA A 518 -1.11 -11.89 -13.46
N ARG A 519 -0.75 -13.07 -12.95
CA ARG A 519 -0.33 -14.22 -13.78
C ARG A 519 -1.48 -14.87 -14.54
N VAL A 520 -2.69 -14.88 -13.98
CA VAL A 520 -3.88 -15.41 -14.66
C VAL A 520 -4.27 -14.48 -15.79
N ASP A 521 -4.31 -13.19 -15.52
CA ASP A 521 -4.68 -12.16 -16.48
C ASP A 521 -3.66 -12.10 -17.62
N ALA A 522 -2.35 -12.01 -17.31
CA ALA A 522 -1.29 -12.01 -18.33
C ALA A 522 -1.35 -13.25 -19.24
N ARG A 523 -1.63 -14.44 -18.68
CA ARG A 523 -1.79 -15.65 -19.49
C ARG A 523 -3.03 -15.59 -20.38
N HIS A 524 -4.12 -15.02 -19.88
CA HIS A 524 -5.33 -14.83 -20.68
C HIS A 524 -5.09 -13.84 -21.83
N GLU A 525 -4.39 -12.73 -21.56
CA GLU A 525 -4.01 -11.75 -22.59
C GLU A 525 -3.13 -12.35 -23.68
N VAL A 526 -2.13 -13.16 -23.30
CA VAL A 526 -1.25 -13.85 -24.25
C VAL A 526 -2.03 -14.77 -25.18
N TRP A 527 -3.06 -15.45 -24.68
CA TRP A 527 -3.92 -16.29 -25.52
C TRP A 527 -4.87 -15.46 -26.37
N ALA A 528 -5.51 -14.43 -25.80
CA ALA A 528 -6.40 -13.54 -26.52
C ALA A 528 -5.70 -12.89 -27.73
N ALA A 529 -4.42 -12.53 -27.60
CA ALA A 529 -3.63 -11.96 -28.69
C ALA A 529 -3.26 -12.95 -29.81
N GLN A 530 -3.36 -14.26 -29.58
CA GLN A 530 -3.06 -15.30 -30.58
C GLN A 530 -4.30 -15.82 -31.30
N LEU A 531 -5.49 -15.55 -30.76
CA LEU A 531 -6.76 -15.97 -31.34
C LEU A 531 -7.25 -14.94 -32.38
N PRO A 532 -8.01 -15.37 -33.40
CA PRO A 532 -8.56 -14.46 -34.39
C PRO A 532 -9.58 -13.49 -33.77
N GLU A 533 -9.80 -12.34 -34.41
CA GLU A 533 -10.85 -11.41 -33.97
C GLU A 533 -12.25 -11.92 -34.33
N ASP A 534 -12.38 -12.56 -35.51
CA ASP A 534 -13.61 -13.19 -35.96
C ASP A 534 -13.73 -14.62 -35.43
N SER A 535 -14.82 -14.89 -34.72
CA SER A 535 -15.13 -16.23 -34.21
C SER A 535 -15.33 -17.28 -35.30
N ALA A 536 -15.67 -16.88 -36.53
CA ALA A 536 -15.83 -17.81 -37.65
C ALA A 536 -14.50 -18.46 -38.08
N GLU A 537 -13.37 -17.74 -37.90
CA GLU A 537 -12.02 -18.23 -38.24
C GLU A 537 -11.41 -19.11 -37.13
N LEU A 538 -12.04 -19.16 -35.96
CA LEU A 538 -11.49 -19.84 -34.78
C LEU A 538 -11.23 -21.32 -35.02
N TRP A 539 -12.12 -22.02 -35.72
CA TRP A 539 -11.94 -23.45 -36.00
C TRP A 539 -10.63 -23.71 -36.76
N ASP A 540 -10.39 -22.96 -37.83
CA ASP A 540 -9.21 -23.11 -38.67
C ASP A 540 -7.94 -22.67 -37.93
N ALA A 541 -8.03 -21.60 -37.13
CA ALA A 541 -6.93 -21.17 -36.28
C ALA A 541 -6.51 -22.27 -35.29
N LEU A 542 -7.47 -22.86 -34.56
CA LEU A 542 -7.20 -23.94 -33.62
C LEU A 542 -6.69 -25.21 -34.32
N ALA A 543 -7.18 -25.50 -35.54
CA ALA A 543 -6.72 -26.62 -36.35
C ALA A 543 -5.27 -26.46 -36.84
N ASN A 544 -4.76 -25.23 -36.93
CA ASN A 544 -3.39 -24.92 -37.34
C ASN A 544 -2.38 -24.82 -36.19
N LEU A 545 -2.85 -24.66 -34.93
CA LEU A 545 -1.97 -24.67 -33.76
C LEU A 545 -1.27 -26.03 -33.59
N ASP A 546 -0.05 -26.06 -33.05
CA ASP A 546 0.61 -27.30 -32.66
C ASP A 546 -0.07 -27.95 -31.45
N THR A 547 0.22 -29.23 -31.20
CA THR A 547 -0.40 -30.00 -30.11
C THR A 547 -0.15 -29.38 -28.74
N ASP A 548 1.07 -28.91 -28.46
CA ASP A 548 1.43 -28.37 -27.15
C ASP A 548 0.65 -27.07 -26.88
N SER A 549 0.53 -26.21 -27.90
CA SER A 549 -0.27 -24.98 -27.83
C SER A 549 -1.76 -25.26 -27.58
N ARG A 550 -2.35 -26.26 -28.27
CA ARG A 550 -3.75 -26.65 -28.03
C ARG A 550 -3.95 -27.15 -26.60
N GLU A 551 -3.05 -28.02 -26.12
CA GLU A 551 -3.10 -28.56 -24.76
C GLU A 551 -2.98 -27.45 -23.70
N ALA A 552 -2.09 -26.49 -23.91
CA ALA A 552 -1.91 -25.36 -23.02
C ALA A 552 -3.13 -24.41 -23.02
N LEU A 553 -3.71 -24.12 -24.18
CA LEU A 553 -4.94 -23.32 -24.30
C LEU A 553 -6.13 -24.04 -23.65
N PHE A 554 -6.27 -25.35 -23.85
CA PHE A 554 -7.29 -26.16 -23.20
C PHE A 554 -7.15 -26.12 -21.68
N ALA A 555 -5.94 -26.32 -21.16
CA ALA A 555 -5.67 -26.24 -19.73
C ALA A 555 -6.02 -24.86 -19.16
N HIS A 556 -5.73 -23.78 -19.90
CA HIS A 556 -6.13 -22.44 -19.52
C HIS A 556 -7.65 -22.26 -19.48
N CYS A 557 -8.37 -22.71 -20.51
CA CYS A 557 -9.83 -22.65 -20.57
C CYS A 557 -10.47 -23.39 -19.39
N VAL A 558 -10.01 -24.61 -19.11
CA VAL A 558 -10.51 -25.41 -17.97
C VAL A 558 -10.21 -24.72 -16.65
N ALA A 559 -9.03 -24.13 -16.48
CA ALA A 559 -8.66 -23.42 -15.25
C ALA A 559 -9.60 -22.23 -14.95
N LEU A 560 -10.08 -21.51 -15.97
CA LEU A 560 -11.05 -20.41 -15.81
C LEU A 560 -12.44 -20.88 -15.35
N THR A 561 -12.73 -22.18 -15.43
CA THR A 561 -14.00 -22.77 -14.95
C THR A 561 -13.92 -23.31 -13.53
N LEU A 562 -12.73 -23.28 -12.90
CA LEU A 562 -12.53 -23.80 -11.56
C LEU A 562 -13.27 -22.93 -10.53
N ASN A 563 -14.17 -23.57 -9.77
CA ASN A 563 -14.86 -22.95 -8.66
C ASN A 563 -14.58 -23.67 -7.34
N ALA A 564 -13.84 -23.00 -6.46
CA ALA A 564 -13.52 -23.44 -5.10
C ALA A 564 -14.20 -22.61 -4.00
N THR A 565 -15.11 -21.70 -4.36
CA THR A 565 -15.69 -20.75 -3.39
C THR A 565 -16.60 -21.47 -2.40
N HIS A 566 -16.51 -21.06 -1.14
CA HIS A 566 -17.43 -21.53 -0.09
C HIS A 566 -18.47 -20.45 0.20
N ASP A 567 -19.57 -20.48 -0.55
CA ASP A 567 -20.67 -19.54 -0.37
C ASP A 567 -21.74 -20.08 0.57
N ALA A 568 -22.33 -19.21 1.38
CA ALA A 568 -23.35 -19.60 2.36
C ALA A 568 -24.57 -20.29 1.71
N TYR A 569 -24.91 -19.88 0.48
CA TYR A 569 -26.04 -20.34 -0.33
C TYR A 569 -25.67 -21.41 -1.38
N ASN A 570 -24.39 -21.55 -1.75
CA ASN A 570 -23.91 -22.56 -2.70
C ASN A 570 -22.89 -23.48 -2.03
N ARG A 571 -23.38 -24.34 -1.13
CA ARG A 571 -22.52 -25.28 -0.41
C ARG A 571 -22.31 -26.53 -1.26
N ARG A 572 -21.20 -26.60 -1.97
CA ARG A 572 -20.68 -27.83 -2.59
C ARG A 572 -19.47 -28.33 -1.76
N PRO A 573 -19.67 -28.85 -0.53
CA PRO A 573 -18.57 -29.16 0.40
C PRO A 573 -17.68 -30.33 -0.04
N ARG A 574 -18.03 -31.03 -1.13
CA ARG A 574 -17.25 -32.11 -1.75
C ARG A 574 -16.72 -31.74 -3.13
N ALA A 575 -16.99 -30.52 -3.60
CA ALA A 575 -16.33 -30.01 -4.79
C ALA A 575 -14.96 -29.53 -4.32
N LEU A 576 -13.94 -30.33 -4.63
CA LEU A 576 -12.54 -30.37 -4.16
C LEU A 576 -12.26 -31.49 -3.16
#